data_AF-A0AAD7JCW6-F1
#
_entry.id   AF-A0AAD7JCW6-F1
#
_cell.length_a   1.000
_cell.length_b   1.000
_cell.length_c   1.000
_cell.angle_alpha   90.00
_cell.angle_beta   90.00
_cell.angle_gamma   90.00
#
_symmetry.space_group_name_H-M   'P 1'
#
loop_
_entity.id
_entity.type
_entity.pdbx_description
1 polymer ?
#
loop_
_entity_poly.entity_id
_entity_poly.type
_entity_poly.pdbx_seq_one_letter_code
_entity_poly.pdbx_strand_id
1 'polypeptide(L)'
;MTFPKTFDAYVPSNGTDFLALSTFQAEYVPFTTLQAVTISPASGSFAYAKKLASPGVFAHVLRCFYFALALLHTGFPSGTPGVAQIGFEELSLRLYHTSLLHDLAFSNNTEVLAHPAHAMTFELQGAIMTYEHLHAAAPSLDPHQVGDIVQSIVLHTSAWASGNSSANQILLAISAAFDAGGFNGTGIIDYTRLWNPKTVAEIEKAYPYSDAHAEVGGLITGEVTQKPNCLFSHIPVHEARRAFEQFAYRTNCAHLTIGLSSTLTCTTWIRWFCVRRALSSIFAWMSNKISSSGSRHPTRFS
;
A
#
# COMPACT_ATOMS: atom_id res chain seq x y z
N MET A 1 7.55 -28.97 1.20
CA MET A 1 7.13 -28.36 -0.08
C MET A 1 8.26 -27.45 -0.55
N THR A 2 8.44 -27.29 -1.86
CA THR A 2 9.50 -26.46 -2.44
C THR A 2 8.87 -25.38 -3.30
N PHE A 3 9.32 -24.14 -3.16
CA PHE A 3 8.89 -23.04 -4.02
C PHE A 3 9.22 -23.34 -5.50
N PRO A 4 8.39 -22.87 -6.44
CA PRO A 4 8.77 -22.83 -7.85
C PRO A 4 10.12 -22.12 -8.03
N LYS A 5 10.94 -22.58 -8.98
CA LYS A 5 12.27 -22.01 -9.20
C LYS A 5 12.23 -20.63 -9.87
N THR A 6 11.22 -20.40 -10.70
CA THR A 6 11.08 -19.19 -11.52
C THR A 6 9.63 -18.75 -11.60
N PHE A 7 9.44 -17.47 -11.85
CA PHE A 7 8.14 -16.81 -12.04
C PHE A 7 8.21 -15.88 -13.25
N ASP A 8 7.06 -15.50 -13.78
CA ASP A 8 6.98 -14.42 -14.76
C ASP A 8 7.48 -13.13 -14.12
N ALA A 9 8.50 -12.50 -14.70
CA ALA A 9 9.10 -11.27 -14.18
C ALA A 9 8.15 -10.07 -14.32
N TYR A 10 7.22 -10.14 -15.28
CA TYR A 10 6.21 -9.14 -15.55
C TYR A 10 4.84 -9.79 -15.68
N VAL A 11 3.83 -9.19 -15.05
CA VAL A 11 2.44 -9.63 -15.11
C VAL A 11 1.53 -8.42 -15.37
N PRO A 12 0.29 -8.62 -15.87
CA PRO A 12 -0.64 -7.53 -16.06
C PRO A 12 -0.85 -6.73 -14.78
N SER A 13 -0.87 -5.41 -14.87
CA SER A 13 -1.16 -4.53 -13.73
C SER A 13 -2.65 -4.54 -13.35
N ASN A 14 -3.50 -4.92 -14.30
CA ASN A 14 -4.93 -5.08 -14.09
C ASN A 14 -5.22 -6.38 -13.32
N GLY A 15 -5.96 -6.29 -12.21
CA GLY A 15 -6.28 -7.45 -11.38
C GLY A 15 -7.04 -8.57 -12.10
N THR A 16 -7.96 -8.24 -13.03
CA THR A 16 -8.70 -9.25 -13.81
C THR A 16 -7.78 -10.01 -14.75
N ASP A 17 -6.93 -9.32 -15.49
CA ASP A 17 -5.97 -9.94 -16.42
C ASP A 17 -4.90 -10.74 -15.66
N PHE A 18 -4.41 -10.21 -14.55
CA PHE A 18 -3.50 -10.91 -13.64
C PHE A 18 -4.10 -12.23 -13.14
N LEU A 19 -5.33 -12.18 -12.63
CA LEU A 19 -6.01 -13.38 -12.13
C LEU A 19 -6.28 -14.40 -13.23
N ALA A 20 -6.51 -13.96 -14.47
CA ALA A 20 -6.70 -14.85 -15.62
C ALA A 20 -5.44 -15.64 -16.00
N LEU A 21 -4.25 -15.08 -15.76
CA LEU A 21 -2.96 -15.78 -15.98
C LEU A 21 -2.54 -16.64 -14.79
N SER A 22 -3.11 -16.38 -13.62
CA SER A 22 -2.77 -17.12 -12.41
C SER A 22 -3.49 -18.46 -12.31
N THR A 23 -2.88 -19.41 -11.60
CA THR A 23 -3.49 -20.72 -11.31
C THR A 23 -3.84 -20.84 -9.82
N PHE A 24 -4.15 -19.71 -9.18
CA PHE A 24 -4.27 -19.65 -7.73
C PHE A 24 -5.23 -20.69 -7.15
N GLN A 25 -4.68 -21.49 -6.24
CA GLN A 25 -5.41 -22.39 -5.36
C GLN A 25 -4.89 -22.15 -3.95
N ALA A 26 -5.75 -21.68 -3.05
CA ALA A 26 -5.42 -21.38 -1.67
C ALA A 26 -5.01 -22.65 -0.88
N GLU A 27 -3.76 -23.06 -1.04
CA GLU A 27 -3.15 -24.17 -0.33
C GLU A 27 -2.62 -23.72 1.04
N TYR A 28 -2.77 -24.58 2.04
CA TYR A 28 -2.17 -24.34 3.34
C TYR A 28 -0.64 -24.48 3.25
N VAL A 29 0.06 -23.37 3.49
CA VAL A 29 1.51 -23.31 3.66
C VAL A 29 1.80 -23.02 5.14
N PRO A 30 2.48 -23.91 5.88
CA PRO A 30 2.87 -23.63 7.26
C PRO A 30 3.74 -22.37 7.35
N PHE A 31 3.50 -21.52 8.34
CA PHE A 31 4.30 -20.30 8.50
C PHE A 31 5.80 -20.60 8.68
N THR A 32 6.15 -21.72 9.31
CA THR A 32 7.55 -22.18 9.44
C THR A 32 8.23 -22.46 8.09
N THR A 33 7.46 -22.83 7.05
CA THR A 33 7.99 -23.00 5.69
C THR A 33 8.34 -21.65 5.08
N LEU A 34 7.51 -20.62 5.31
CA LEU A 34 7.77 -19.27 4.86
C LEU A 34 8.97 -18.65 5.60
N GLN A 35 9.09 -18.90 6.90
CA GLN A 35 10.24 -18.44 7.71
C GLN A 35 11.56 -19.12 7.34
N ALA A 36 11.51 -20.31 6.75
CA ALA A 36 12.70 -21.02 6.28
C ALA A 36 13.31 -20.39 5.01
N VAL A 37 12.60 -19.46 4.34
CA VAL A 37 13.15 -18.71 3.21
C VAL A 37 14.28 -17.82 3.73
N THR A 38 15.51 -18.20 3.38
CA THR A 38 16.70 -17.46 3.78
C THR A 38 16.86 -16.26 2.88
N ILE A 39 16.65 -15.07 3.42
CA ILE A 39 17.02 -13.82 2.75
C ILE A 39 18.38 -13.40 3.28
N SER A 40 19.31 -13.10 2.38
CA SER A 40 20.64 -12.60 2.78
C SER A 40 20.46 -11.34 3.64
N PRO A 41 20.88 -11.34 4.92
CA PRO A 41 20.65 -10.24 5.84
C PRO A 41 21.55 -9.01 5.58
N ALA A 42 22.32 -9.01 4.48
CA ALA A 42 23.41 -8.07 4.22
C ALA A 42 22.99 -6.61 4.01
N SER A 43 21.69 -6.30 3.93
CA SER A 43 21.19 -4.96 3.55
C SER A 43 20.88 -4.01 4.70
N GLY A 44 20.77 -4.51 5.93
CA GLY A 44 20.30 -3.70 7.06
C GLY A 44 18.84 -3.22 6.98
N SER A 45 18.07 -3.58 5.94
CA SER A 45 16.69 -3.08 5.73
C SER A 45 15.74 -3.43 6.88
N PHE A 46 15.91 -4.60 7.51
CA PHE A 46 15.13 -4.96 8.70
C PHE A 46 15.41 -4.04 9.87
N ALA A 47 16.69 -3.77 10.15
CA ALA A 47 17.08 -2.88 11.24
C ALA A 47 16.63 -1.43 10.96
N TYR A 48 16.72 -1.01 9.70
CA TYR A 48 16.27 0.31 9.25
C TYR A 48 14.75 0.48 9.40
N ALA A 49 13.97 -0.49 8.89
CA ALA A 49 12.53 -0.49 9.04
C ALA A 49 12.10 -0.55 10.51
N LYS A 50 12.73 -1.40 11.32
CA LYS A 50 12.44 -1.50 12.76
C LYS A 50 12.77 -0.23 13.53
N LYS A 51 13.80 0.52 13.10
CA LYS A 51 14.20 1.79 13.71
C LYS A 51 13.18 2.89 13.39
N LEU A 52 12.70 2.93 12.15
CA LEU A 52 11.88 4.03 11.66
C LEU A 52 10.39 3.80 11.86
N ALA A 53 9.86 2.63 11.51
CA ALA A 53 8.43 2.37 11.60
C ALA A 53 7.96 2.22 13.04
N SER A 54 6.70 2.55 13.28
CA SER A 54 6.04 2.19 14.53
C SER A 54 5.90 0.66 14.64
N PRO A 55 5.62 0.11 15.84
CA PRO A 55 5.39 -1.32 15.98
C PRO A 55 4.26 -1.86 15.08
N GLY A 56 3.19 -1.08 14.88
CA GLY A 56 2.06 -1.47 14.04
C GLY A 56 2.42 -1.54 12.55
N VAL A 57 3.08 -0.49 12.04
CA VAL A 57 3.57 -0.46 10.65
C VAL A 57 4.65 -1.53 10.43
N PHE A 58 5.55 -1.74 11.39
CA PHE A 58 6.58 -2.77 11.28
C PHE A 58 5.98 -4.19 11.23
N ALA A 59 4.91 -4.45 11.98
CA ALA A 59 4.18 -5.71 11.88
C ALA A 59 3.46 -5.85 10.53
N HIS A 60 2.85 -4.78 10.02
CA HIS A 60 2.20 -4.74 8.69
C HIS A 60 3.17 -5.12 7.56
N VAL A 61 4.32 -4.46 7.49
CA VAL A 61 5.31 -4.73 6.44
C VAL A 61 5.85 -6.17 6.47
N LEU A 62 5.97 -6.77 7.67
CA LEU A 62 6.35 -8.17 7.82
C LEU A 62 5.24 -9.13 7.37
N ARG A 63 3.98 -8.86 7.73
CA ARG A 63 2.85 -9.65 7.23
C ARG A 63 2.77 -9.59 5.71
N CYS A 64 2.95 -8.41 5.10
CA CYS A 64 2.97 -8.25 3.65
C CYS A 64 4.04 -9.12 2.99
N PHE A 65 5.25 -9.17 3.53
CA PHE A 65 6.31 -10.06 3.03
C PHE A 65 5.89 -11.53 3.06
N TYR A 66 5.36 -11.99 4.19
CA TYR A 66 4.96 -13.40 4.33
C TYR A 66 3.71 -13.76 3.53
N PHE A 67 2.76 -12.85 3.36
CA PHE A 67 1.64 -13.03 2.44
C PHE A 67 2.11 -13.10 0.98
N ALA A 68 3.08 -12.28 0.57
CA ALA A 68 3.66 -12.37 -0.75
C ALA A 68 4.37 -13.72 -0.98
N LEU A 69 5.14 -14.21 0.01
CA LEU A 69 5.74 -15.54 -0.06
C LEU A 69 4.68 -16.65 -0.14
N ALA A 70 3.62 -16.57 0.66
CA ALA A 70 2.51 -17.52 0.56
C ALA A 70 1.89 -17.49 -0.85
N LEU A 71 1.73 -16.32 -1.46
CA LEU A 71 1.16 -16.17 -2.80
C LEU A 71 2.06 -16.76 -3.90
N LEU A 72 3.38 -16.61 -3.77
CA LEU A 72 4.36 -17.26 -4.66
C LEU A 72 4.26 -18.80 -4.59
N HIS A 73 3.90 -19.34 -3.44
CA HIS A 73 3.70 -20.77 -3.28
C HIS A 73 2.39 -21.26 -3.89
N THR A 74 1.36 -20.42 -3.98
CA THR A 74 -0.03 -20.85 -4.28
C THR A 74 -0.48 -20.63 -5.72
N GLY A 75 0.44 -20.43 -6.67
CA GLY A 75 0.12 -20.39 -8.11
C GLY A 75 0.32 -19.05 -8.81
N PHE A 76 1.31 -18.28 -8.35
CA PHE A 76 1.74 -17.07 -9.07
C PHE A 76 2.19 -17.41 -10.51
N PRO A 77 1.90 -16.55 -11.51
CA PRO A 77 2.24 -16.83 -12.91
C PRO A 77 3.71 -17.21 -13.14
N SER A 78 3.93 -18.22 -14.00
CA SER A 78 5.24 -18.75 -14.35
C SER A 78 5.20 -19.45 -15.71
N GLY A 79 6.26 -19.28 -16.50
CA GLY A 79 6.41 -19.96 -17.79
C GLY A 79 5.50 -19.42 -18.90
N THR A 80 4.96 -18.20 -18.78
CA THR A 80 4.14 -17.61 -19.84
C THR A 80 4.98 -17.38 -21.11
N PRO A 81 4.54 -17.86 -22.30
CA PRO A 81 5.30 -17.69 -23.53
C PRO A 81 5.61 -16.22 -23.84
N GLY A 82 6.90 -15.92 -24.08
CA GLY A 82 7.37 -14.57 -24.41
C GLY A 82 7.55 -13.63 -23.22
N VAL A 83 7.27 -14.08 -21.99
CA VAL A 83 7.47 -13.29 -20.76
C VAL A 83 8.81 -13.66 -20.12
N ALA A 84 9.63 -12.66 -19.82
CA ALA A 84 10.88 -12.85 -19.10
C ALA A 84 10.63 -13.53 -17.75
N GLN A 85 11.54 -14.40 -17.31
CA GLN A 85 11.42 -15.11 -16.05
C GLN A 85 12.37 -14.52 -14.99
N ILE A 86 11.97 -14.54 -13.73
CA ILE A 86 12.78 -14.15 -12.57
C ILE A 86 12.95 -15.35 -11.63
N GLY A 87 14.15 -15.54 -11.08
CA GLY A 87 14.44 -16.61 -10.12
C GLY A 87 13.80 -16.34 -8.76
N PHE A 88 13.41 -17.40 -8.04
CA PHE A 88 12.81 -17.30 -6.70
C PHE A 88 13.69 -16.54 -5.71
N GLU A 89 14.99 -16.82 -5.67
CA GLU A 89 15.93 -16.17 -4.74
C GLU A 89 16.00 -14.66 -5.00
N GLU A 90 16.08 -14.27 -6.26
CA GLU A 90 16.13 -12.87 -6.66
C GLU A 90 14.81 -12.15 -6.37
N LEU A 91 13.67 -12.74 -6.73
CA LEU A 91 12.36 -12.16 -6.46
C LEU A 91 12.11 -12.04 -4.95
N SER A 92 12.46 -13.06 -4.17
CA SER A 92 12.30 -13.04 -2.71
C SER A 92 13.17 -11.97 -2.05
N LEU A 93 14.39 -11.74 -2.56
CA LEU A 93 15.26 -10.66 -2.10
C LEU A 93 14.63 -9.29 -2.37
N ARG A 94 14.14 -9.05 -3.60
CA ARG A 94 13.46 -7.80 -3.94
C ARG A 94 12.20 -7.60 -3.09
N LEU A 95 11.39 -8.64 -2.91
CA LEU A 95 10.19 -8.60 -2.06
C LEU A 95 10.51 -8.28 -0.63
N TYR A 96 11.61 -8.80 -0.09
CA TYR A 96 12.03 -8.53 1.27
C TYR A 96 12.31 -7.04 1.48
N HIS A 97 13.12 -6.42 0.61
CA HIS A 97 13.39 -4.98 0.70
C HIS A 97 12.12 -4.16 0.48
N THR A 98 11.37 -4.49 -0.58
CA THR A 98 10.19 -3.71 -0.97
C THR A 98 9.13 -3.77 0.12
N SER A 99 8.85 -4.96 0.67
CA SER A 99 7.87 -5.12 1.75
C SER A 99 8.31 -4.36 2.99
N LEU A 100 9.55 -4.54 3.47
CA LEU A 100 10.01 -3.87 4.70
C LEU A 100 10.02 -2.34 4.62
N LEU A 101 10.18 -1.78 3.41
CA LEU A 101 10.48 -0.37 3.24
C LEU A 101 9.33 0.45 2.61
N HIS A 102 8.26 -0.19 2.10
CA HIS A 102 7.23 0.54 1.34
C HIS A 102 6.49 1.62 2.14
N ASP A 103 6.31 1.40 3.45
CA ASP A 103 5.52 2.24 4.34
C ASP A 103 6.38 3.07 5.32
N LEU A 104 7.69 3.21 5.10
CA LEU A 104 8.55 3.97 6.01
C LEU A 104 8.11 5.43 6.18
N ALA A 105 7.64 6.04 5.08
CA ALA A 105 7.22 7.43 5.05
C ALA A 105 5.92 7.71 5.81
N PHE A 106 5.21 6.66 6.26
CA PHE A 106 4.09 6.81 7.19
C PHE A 106 4.52 7.02 8.64
N SER A 107 5.80 6.88 8.97
CA SER A 107 6.23 6.99 10.35
C SER A 107 6.28 8.45 10.86
N ASN A 108 5.92 8.62 12.13
CA ASN A 108 6.14 9.86 12.89
C ASN A 108 7.58 9.99 13.44
N ASN A 109 8.51 9.13 13.01
CA ASN A 109 9.91 9.21 13.38
C ASN A 109 10.53 10.54 12.93
N THR A 110 11.33 11.16 13.79
CA THR A 110 11.94 12.47 13.50
C THR A 110 12.80 12.48 12.24
N GLU A 111 13.48 11.37 11.91
CA GLU A 111 14.26 11.26 10.67
C GLU A 111 13.36 11.26 9.42
N VAL A 112 12.18 10.65 9.51
CA VAL A 112 11.18 10.63 8.42
C VAL A 112 10.55 12.01 8.25
N LEU A 113 10.16 12.65 9.36
CA LEU A 113 9.53 13.97 9.33
C LEU A 113 10.49 15.09 8.89
N ALA A 114 11.79 14.95 9.19
CA ALA A 114 12.82 15.92 8.80
C ALA A 114 13.36 15.70 7.38
N HIS A 115 12.96 14.62 6.70
CA HIS A 115 13.46 14.30 5.37
C HIS A 115 13.04 15.38 4.35
N PRO A 116 13.91 15.84 3.44
CA PRO A 116 13.57 16.90 2.46
C PRO A 116 12.38 16.56 1.56
N ALA A 117 12.16 15.28 1.27
CA ALA A 117 11.02 14.81 0.49
C ALA A 117 9.71 14.69 1.29
N HIS A 118 9.66 15.09 2.58
CA HIS A 118 8.50 14.88 3.44
C HIS A 118 7.21 15.55 2.93
N ALA A 119 7.33 16.64 2.17
CA ALA A 119 6.19 17.30 1.54
C ALA A 119 5.61 16.56 0.33
N MET A 120 6.24 15.47 -0.13
CA MET A 120 5.71 14.60 -1.18
C MET A 120 4.75 13.56 -0.59
N THR A 121 3.95 12.93 -1.46
CA THR A 121 3.18 11.72 -1.11
C THR A 121 4.09 10.67 -0.46
N PHE A 122 3.59 9.95 0.54
CA PHE A 122 4.39 9.00 1.30
C PHE A 122 5.03 7.93 0.41
N GLU A 123 4.40 7.52 -0.69
CA GLU A 123 4.97 6.55 -1.63
C GLU A 123 6.25 7.07 -2.27
N LEU A 124 6.27 8.34 -2.71
CA LEU A 124 7.46 8.96 -3.31
C LEU A 124 8.53 9.22 -2.25
N GLN A 125 8.14 9.75 -1.09
CA GLN A 125 9.07 9.95 0.03
C GLN A 125 9.73 8.62 0.42
N GLY A 126 8.93 7.56 0.61
CA GLY A 126 9.38 6.23 1.00
C GLY A 126 10.31 5.61 -0.04
N ALA A 127 10.01 5.79 -1.33
CA ALA A 127 10.89 5.34 -2.41
C ALA A 127 12.25 6.06 -2.42
N ILE A 128 12.28 7.38 -2.20
CA ILE A 128 13.52 8.16 -2.13
C ILE A 128 14.36 7.68 -0.93
N MET A 129 13.76 7.58 0.25
CA MET A 129 14.45 7.10 1.45
C MET A 129 14.96 5.65 1.28
N THR A 130 14.17 4.81 0.60
CA THR A 130 14.58 3.44 0.27
C THR A 130 15.77 3.42 -0.68
N TYR A 131 15.75 4.24 -1.73
CA TYR A 131 16.86 4.36 -2.67
C TYR A 131 18.16 4.76 -1.94
N GLU A 132 18.10 5.79 -1.11
CA GLU A 132 19.25 6.26 -0.32
C GLU A 132 19.76 5.18 0.63
N HIS A 133 18.85 4.51 1.34
CA HIS A 133 19.20 3.42 2.25
C HIS A 133 19.85 2.24 1.52
N LEU A 134 19.27 1.74 0.43
CA LEU A 134 19.79 0.58 -0.30
C LEU A 134 21.12 0.91 -0.98
N HIS A 135 21.28 2.12 -1.52
CA HIS A 135 22.54 2.56 -2.09
C HIS A 135 23.69 2.55 -1.06
N ALA A 136 23.40 2.94 0.19
CA ALA A 136 24.38 2.96 1.26
C ALA A 136 24.60 1.59 1.92
N ALA A 137 23.54 0.81 2.15
CA ALA A 137 23.55 -0.35 3.03
C ALA A 137 23.48 -1.70 2.30
N ALA A 138 23.16 -1.72 1.00
CA ALA A 138 23.02 -2.93 0.20
C ALA A 138 23.81 -2.85 -1.13
N PRO A 139 25.14 -2.63 -1.10
CA PRO A 139 25.96 -2.45 -2.30
C PRO A 139 26.03 -3.68 -3.22
N SER A 140 25.55 -4.84 -2.74
CA SER A 140 25.43 -6.05 -3.56
C SER A 140 24.23 -6.04 -4.51
N LEU A 141 23.26 -5.14 -4.32
CA LEU A 141 22.14 -4.99 -5.24
C LEU A 141 22.59 -4.23 -6.48
N ASP A 142 22.28 -4.76 -7.65
CA ASP A 142 22.53 -4.06 -8.91
C ASP A 142 21.50 -2.93 -9.14
N PRO A 143 21.77 -1.98 -10.07
CA PRO A 143 20.86 -0.87 -10.33
C PRO A 143 19.46 -1.29 -10.81
N HIS A 144 19.30 -2.42 -11.48
CA HIS A 144 17.98 -2.91 -11.92
C HIS A 144 17.17 -3.44 -10.74
N GLN A 145 17.81 -4.13 -9.79
CA GLN A 145 17.18 -4.59 -8.55
C GLN A 145 16.72 -3.40 -7.69
N VAL A 146 17.60 -2.41 -7.48
CA VAL A 146 17.24 -1.19 -6.75
C VAL A 146 16.12 -0.44 -7.45
N GLY A 147 16.20 -0.28 -8.77
CA GLY A 147 15.16 0.37 -9.57
C GLY A 147 13.79 -0.30 -9.43
N ASP A 148 13.74 -1.63 -9.51
CA ASP A 148 12.49 -2.39 -9.35
C ASP A 148 11.92 -2.27 -7.94
N ILE A 149 12.75 -2.33 -6.88
CA ILE A 149 12.32 -2.12 -5.49
C ILE A 149 11.70 -0.73 -5.33
N VAL A 150 12.42 0.32 -5.74
CA VAL A 150 11.99 1.71 -5.59
C VAL A 150 10.72 1.97 -6.39
N GLN A 151 10.66 1.53 -7.65
CA GLN A 151 9.48 1.68 -8.50
C GLN A 151 8.28 0.91 -7.94
N SER A 152 8.49 -0.28 -7.37
CA SER A 152 7.43 -1.06 -6.74
C SER A 152 6.82 -0.32 -5.54
N ILE A 153 7.65 0.35 -4.73
CA ILE A 153 7.17 1.20 -3.62
C ILE A 153 6.37 2.38 -4.13
N VAL A 154 6.82 3.09 -5.18
CA VAL A 154 6.06 4.23 -5.73
C VAL A 154 4.67 3.81 -6.19
N LEU A 155 4.55 2.59 -6.74
CA LEU A 155 3.33 2.14 -7.41
C LEU A 155 2.41 1.28 -6.54
N HIS A 156 2.76 0.94 -5.30
CA HIS A 156 2.06 -0.11 -4.55
C HIS A 156 0.61 0.25 -4.14
N THR A 157 0.30 1.55 -4.00
CA THR A 157 -1.08 2.03 -3.73
C THR A 157 -1.88 2.31 -5.01
N SER A 158 -1.23 2.25 -6.17
CA SER A 158 -1.83 2.66 -7.43
C SER A 158 -2.53 1.48 -8.12
N ALA A 159 -3.81 1.64 -8.42
CA ALA A 159 -4.56 0.74 -9.29
C ALA A 159 -4.38 1.16 -10.76
N TRP A 160 -3.94 0.24 -11.61
CA TRP A 160 -3.72 0.51 -13.03
C TRP A 160 -4.70 -0.29 -13.88
N ALA A 161 -5.42 0.40 -14.78
CA ALA A 161 -6.40 -0.23 -15.65
C ALA A 161 -5.78 -1.09 -16.76
N SER A 162 -4.51 -0.84 -17.10
CA SER A 162 -3.78 -1.49 -18.21
C SER A 162 -2.27 -1.42 -17.99
N GLY A 163 -1.52 -2.24 -18.73
CA GLY A 163 -0.06 -2.28 -18.70
C GLY A 163 0.47 -3.50 -17.94
N ASN A 164 1.79 -3.55 -17.80
CA ASN A 164 2.48 -4.61 -17.06
C ASN A 164 3.22 -4.02 -15.86
N SER A 165 3.17 -4.74 -14.75
CA SER A 165 3.94 -4.50 -13.55
C SER A 165 5.02 -5.57 -13.41
N SER A 166 6.07 -5.28 -12.65
CA SER A 166 6.97 -6.34 -12.20
C SER A 166 6.24 -7.28 -11.24
N ALA A 167 6.69 -8.53 -11.15
CA ALA A 167 6.19 -9.48 -10.16
C ALA A 167 6.31 -8.92 -8.74
N ASN A 168 7.42 -8.26 -8.43
CA ASN A 168 7.68 -7.62 -7.15
C ASN A 168 6.62 -6.58 -6.79
N GLN A 169 6.25 -5.71 -7.74
CA GLN A 169 5.25 -4.67 -7.52
C GLN A 169 3.86 -5.27 -7.24
N ILE A 170 3.43 -6.26 -8.02
CA ILE A 170 2.09 -6.85 -7.87
C ILE A 170 1.96 -7.63 -6.58
N LEU A 171 3.00 -8.39 -6.23
CA LEU A 171 3.05 -9.12 -4.97
C LEU A 171 2.99 -8.18 -3.76
N LEU A 172 3.70 -7.05 -3.81
CA LEU A 172 3.59 -6.03 -2.77
C LEU A 172 2.17 -5.45 -2.71
N ALA A 173 1.67 -4.92 -3.83
CA ALA A 173 0.38 -4.22 -3.89
C ALA A 173 -0.78 -5.10 -3.40
N ILE A 174 -0.84 -6.35 -3.86
CA ILE A 174 -1.87 -7.32 -3.46
C ILE A 174 -1.74 -7.69 -1.97
N SER A 175 -0.52 -7.90 -1.48
CA SER A 175 -0.30 -8.27 -0.07
C SER A 175 -0.59 -7.12 0.88
N ALA A 176 -0.22 -5.88 0.54
CA ALA A 176 -0.52 -4.69 1.32
C ALA A 176 -2.03 -4.40 1.35
N ALA A 177 -2.70 -4.48 0.20
CA ALA A 177 -4.16 -4.34 0.12
C ALA A 177 -4.89 -5.44 0.91
N PHE A 178 -4.38 -6.66 0.88
CA PHE A 178 -4.93 -7.76 1.68
C PHE A 178 -4.69 -7.56 3.17
N ASP A 179 -3.52 -7.10 3.62
CA ASP A 179 -3.30 -6.87 5.05
C ASP A 179 -4.18 -5.74 5.60
N ALA A 180 -4.45 -4.71 4.79
CA ALA A 180 -5.34 -3.61 5.15
C ALA A 180 -6.83 -4.01 5.15
N GLY A 181 -7.29 -4.77 4.14
CA GLY A 181 -8.72 -5.06 3.94
C GLY A 181 -9.17 -6.48 4.33
N GLY A 182 -8.22 -7.41 4.45
CA GLY A 182 -8.40 -8.85 4.62
C GLY A 182 -9.21 -9.51 3.48
N PHE A 183 -9.76 -10.69 3.75
CA PHE A 183 -10.48 -11.51 2.76
C PHE A 183 -11.67 -10.82 2.06
N ASN A 184 -12.22 -9.76 2.64
CA ASN A 184 -13.35 -9.01 2.09
C ASN A 184 -12.95 -7.63 1.56
N GLY A 185 -11.65 -7.36 1.42
CA GLY A 185 -11.08 -6.01 1.50
C GLY A 185 -11.22 -5.09 0.29
N THR A 186 -11.53 -5.60 -0.91
CA THR A 186 -11.69 -4.74 -2.10
C THR A 186 -12.95 -5.05 -2.90
N GLY A 187 -13.51 -6.26 -2.78
CA GLY A 187 -14.62 -6.74 -3.63
C GLY A 187 -14.28 -6.84 -5.12
N ILE A 188 -13.04 -6.51 -5.52
CA ILE A 188 -12.51 -6.61 -6.89
C ILE A 188 -11.79 -7.94 -7.07
N ILE A 189 -11.05 -8.37 -6.04
CA ILE A 189 -10.32 -9.63 -6.01
C ILE A 189 -10.95 -10.53 -4.95
N ASP A 190 -11.28 -11.76 -5.32
CA ASP A 190 -11.64 -12.80 -4.37
C ASP A 190 -10.37 -13.34 -3.69
N TYR A 191 -9.98 -12.69 -2.60
CA TYR A 191 -8.79 -13.06 -1.84
C TYR A 191 -8.88 -14.45 -1.20
N THR A 192 -10.06 -15.06 -1.10
CA THR A 192 -10.21 -16.43 -0.58
C THR A 192 -9.54 -17.47 -1.49
N ARG A 193 -9.31 -17.13 -2.76
CA ARG A 193 -8.59 -17.96 -3.71
C ARG A 193 -7.07 -17.81 -3.62
N LEU A 194 -6.58 -16.72 -3.04
CA LEU A 194 -5.17 -16.36 -3.01
C LEU A 194 -4.45 -16.94 -1.78
N TRP A 195 -5.09 -16.86 -0.61
CA TRP A 195 -4.49 -17.29 0.64
C TRP A 195 -5.36 -18.26 1.42
N ASN A 196 -4.71 -19.26 1.99
CA ASN A 196 -5.37 -20.18 2.91
C ASN A 196 -5.59 -19.50 4.28
N PRO A 197 -6.81 -19.54 4.86
CA PRO A 197 -7.09 -18.90 6.15
C PRO A 197 -6.20 -19.38 7.30
N LYS A 198 -5.75 -20.64 7.28
CA LYS A 198 -4.86 -21.17 8.32
C LYS A 198 -3.46 -20.58 8.23
N THR A 199 -2.91 -20.44 7.02
CA THR A 199 -1.62 -19.75 6.79
C THR A 199 -1.70 -18.31 7.26
N VAL A 200 -2.77 -17.62 6.92
CA VAL A 200 -3.01 -16.23 7.34
C VAL A 200 -3.05 -16.12 8.86
N ALA A 201 -3.81 -16.98 9.55
CA ALA A 201 -3.90 -16.98 11.00
C ALA A 201 -2.55 -17.24 11.70
N GLU A 202 -1.67 -18.08 11.13
CA GLU A 202 -0.33 -18.31 11.68
C GLU A 202 0.59 -17.09 11.53
N ILE A 203 0.54 -16.41 10.38
CA ILE A 203 1.28 -15.17 10.13
C ILE A 203 0.80 -14.06 11.07
N GLU A 204 -0.52 -13.87 11.17
CA GLU A 204 -1.14 -12.86 12.04
C GLU A 204 -0.87 -13.14 13.53
N LYS A 205 -0.77 -14.40 13.93
CA LYS A 205 -0.36 -14.77 15.29
C LYS A 205 1.09 -14.37 15.58
N ALA A 206 1.98 -14.50 14.60
CA ALA A 206 3.38 -14.13 14.73
C ALA A 206 3.60 -12.61 14.69
N TYR A 207 2.80 -11.91 13.90
CA TYR A 207 2.83 -10.45 13.76
C TYR A 207 1.43 -9.87 13.97
N PRO A 208 0.97 -9.72 15.22
CA PRO A 208 -0.40 -9.28 15.51
C PRO A 208 -0.76 -7.94 14.87
N TYR A 209 -2.01 -7.80 14.44
CA TYR A 209 -2.62 -6.48 14.31
C TYR A 209 -2.73 -5.90 15.72
N SER A 210 -1.73 -5.12 16.13
CA SER A 210 -1.91 -4.16 17.21
C SER A 210 -2.89 -3.08 16.75
N ASP A 211 -2.78 -1.86 17.27
CA ASP A 211 -3.45 -0.68 16.72
C ASP A 211 -3.08 -0.37 15.25
N ALA A 212 -2.33 -1.25 14.54
CA ALA A 212 -1.89 -1.11 13.16
C ALA A 212 -2.99 -0.66 12.18
N HIS A 213 -4.21 -1.19 12.26
CA HIS A 213 -5.29 -0.71 11.38
C HIS A 213 -5.78 0.69 11.76
N ALA A 214 -5.95 0.99 13.05
CA ALA A 214 -6.32 2.34 13.49
C ALA A 214 -5.21 3.35 13.13
N GLU A 215 -3.96 2.92 13.24
CA GLU A 215 -2.77 3.67 12.91
C GLU A 215 -2.68 3.93 11.40
N VAL A 216 -2.70 2.89 10.56
CA VAL A 216 -2.69 3.03 9.09
C VAL A 216 -3.87 3.87 8.60
N GLY A 217 -5.08 3.67 9.15
CA GLY A 217 -6.25 4.48 8.80
C GLY A 217 -6.11 5.95 9.20
N GLY A 218 -5.56 6.21 10.40
CA GLY A 218 -5.23 7.54 10.88
C GLY A 218 -4.16 8.23 10.03
N LEU A 219 -3.14 7.48 9.60
CA LEU A 219 -2.06 7.93 8.76
C LEU A 219 -2.53 8.28 7.35
N ILE A 220 -3.36 7.45 6.71
CA ILE A 220 -3.96 7.75 5.41
C ILE A 220 -4.81 9.03 5.50
N THR A 221 -5.62 9.15 6.55
CA THR A 221 -6.43 10.36 6.78
C THR A 221 -5.55 11.59 6.99
N GLY A 222 -4.45 11.43 7.73
CA GLY A 222 -3.44 12.46 7.94
C GLY A 222 -2.78 12.89 6.63
N GLU A 223 -2.36 11.95 5.81
CA GLU A 223 -1.69 12.18 4.53
C GLU A 223 -2.58 12.99 3.59
N VAL A 224 -3.84 12.58 3.38
CA VAL A 224 -4.81 13.30 2.55
C VAL A 224 -5.10 14.70 3.09
N THR A 225 -5.07 14.88 4.42
CA THR A 225 -5.32 16.18 5.04
C THR A 225 -4.12 17.12 4.92
N GLN A 226 -2.91 16.62 5.13
CA GLN A 226 -1.68 17.42 5.15
C GLN A 226 -1.12 17.64 3.74
N LYS A 227 -1.34 16.69 2.83
CA LYS A 227 -0.82 16.66 1.47
C LYS A 227 -1.97 16.38 0.49
N PRO A 228 -2.86 17.35 0.23
CA PRO A 228 -4.06 17.13 -0.59
C PRO A 228 -3.78 16.79 -2.06
N ASN A 229 -2.54 16.90 -2.51
CA ASN A 229 -2.04 16.48 -3.82
C ASN A 229 -1.27 15.15 -3.78
N CYS A 230 -1.40 14.37 -2.69
CA CYS A 230 -0.81 13.05 -2.59
C CYS A 230 -1.43 12.08 -3.61
N LEU A 231 -0.69 11.04 -4.01
CA LEU A 231 -1.16 10.05 -5.00
C LEU A 231 -2.47 9.39 -4.55
N PHE A 232 -2.58 9.12 -3.25
CA PHE A 232 -3.79 8.55 -2.67
C PHE A 232 -5.05 9.43 -2.87
N SER A 233 -4.89 10.76 -2.91
CA SER A 233 -5.99 11.69 -3.18
C SER A 233 -6.49 11.67 -4.62
N HIS A 234 -5.73 11.04 -5.53
CA HIS A 234 -6.07 10.90 -6.94
C HIS A 234 -6.71 9.55 -7.27
N ILE A 235 -6.84 8.64 -6.31
CA ILE A 235 -7.59 7.39 -6.50
C ILE A 235 -9.07 7.75 -6.76
N PRO A 236 -9.67 7.30 -7.87
CA PRO A 236 -11.05 7.63 -8.20
C PRO A 236 -12.01 7.35 -7.03
N VAL A 237 -12.87 8.31 -6.71
CA VAL A 237 -13.75 8.29 -5.52
C VAL A 237 -14.62 7.04 -5.43
N HIS A 238 -14.98 6.42 -6.55
CA HIS A 238 -15.78 5.20 -6.59
C HIS A 238 -14.99 3.94 -6.18
N GLU A 239 -13.66 3.93 -6.35
CA GLU A 239 -12.75 2.89 -5.90
C GLU A 239 -12.36 3.12 -4.44
N ALA A 240 -11.98 4.35 -4.09
CA ALA A 240 -11.63 4.74 -2.72
C ALA A 240 -12.78 4.48 -1.74
N ARG A 241 -14.02 4.81 -2.12
CA ARG A 241 -15.20 4.63 -1.25
C ARG A 241 -15.44 3.17 -0.84
N ARG A 242 -15.25 2.20 -1.73
CA ARG A 242 -15.44 0.78 -1.40
C ARG A 242 -14.35 0.30 -0.44
N ALA A 243 -13.11 0.69 -0.68
CA ALA A 243 -11.99 0.36 0.18
C ALA A 243 -12.17 0.93 1.60
N PHE A 244 -12.57 2.20 1.72
CA PHE A 244 -12.80 2.84 3.03
C PHE A 244 -14.02 2.29 3.79
N GLU A 245 -15.13 1.99 3.11
CA GLU A 245 -16.33 1.40 3.75
C GLU A 245 -16.02 0.02 4.35
N GLN A 246 -15.11 -0.76 3.73
CA GLN A 246 -14.70 -2.09 4.22
C GLN A 246 -13.64 -2.03 5.31
N PHE A 247 -12.70 -1.07 5.23
CA PHE A 247 -11.70 -0.83 6.27
C PHE A 247 -12.37 -0.47 7.62
N ALA A 248 -13.36 0.43 7.58
CA ALA A 248 -14.12 0.85 8.77
C ALA A 248 -14.91 -0.29 9.42
N TYR A 249 -15.28 -1.34 8.67
CA TYR A 249 -15.98 -2.51 9.20
C TYR A 249 -15.06 -3.39 10.06
N ARG A 250 -13.76 -3.49 9.73
CA ARG A 250 -12.79 -4.32 10.48
C ARG A 250 -12.22 -3.65 11.72
N THR A 251 -12.05 -2.32 11.71
CA THR A 251 -11.50 -1.58 12.86
C THR A 251 -12.44 -1.50 14.06
N ASN A 252 -13.63 -2.10 13.98
CA ASN A 252 -14.63 -2.09 15.05
C ASN A 252 -14.90 -0.65 15.57
N CYS A 253 -14.85 0.35 14.67
CA CYS A 253 -15.13 1.77 14.97
C CYS A 253 -16.61 2.03 15.31
N ALA A 254 -17.34 1.03 15.83
CA ALA A 254 -18.68 1.18 16.39
C ALA A 254 -18.68 1.86 17.77
N HIS A 255 -17.51 2.08 18.40
CA HIS A 255 -17.41 2.62 19.77
C HIS A 255 -16.72 3.97 19.93
N LEU A 256 -16.46 4.73 18.86
CA LEU A 256 -16.06 6.14 19.00
C LEU A 256 -17.28 7.02 19.32
N THR A 257 -17.76 6.92 20.55
CA THR A 257 -18.81 7.80 21.09
C THR A 257 -18.14 9.07 21.59
N ILE A 258 -17.94 10.06 20.72
CA ILE A 258 -17.68 11.43 21.19
C ILE A 258 -19.04 12.00 21.61
N GLY A 259 -19.15 12.34 22.89
CA GLY A 259 -20.39 12.73 23.56
C GLY A 259 -21.11 13.91 22.92
N LEU A 260 -21.96 13.63 21.94
CA LEU A 260 -23.06 14.48 21.53
C LEU A 260 -24.31 13.60 21.42
N SER A 261 -25.34 13.96 22.18
CA SER A 261 -26.61 13.26 22.26
C SER A 261 -27.35 13.30 20.93
N SER A 262 -27.10 12.33 20.06
CA SER A 262 -28.07 11.78 19.11
C SER A 262 -27.46 10.59 18.38
N THR A 263 -28.15 9.46 18.47
CA THR A 263 -27.85 8.22 17.75
C THR A 263 -27.95 8.45 16.24
N LEU A 264 -26.79 8.66 15.61
CA LEU A 264 -26.63 8.62 14.15
C LEU A 264 -25.69 7.46 13.80
N THR A 265 -26.22 6.50 13.05
CA THR A 265 -25.49 5.32 12.60
C THR A 265 -24.34 5.69 11.66
N CYS A 266 -23.26 4.92 11.74
CA CYS A 266 -21.95 5.12 11.11
C CYS A 266 -21.99 5.42 9.59
N THR A 267 -23.01 4.93 8.88
CA THR A 267 -23.24 5.18 7.44
C THR A 267 -23.59 6.64 7.11
N THR A 268 -24.11 7.39 8.08
CA THR A 268 -24.46 8.80 7.91
C THR A 268 -23.25 9.72 8.06
N TRP A 269 -22.24 9.31 8.84
CA TRP A 269 -21.03 10.10 9.11
C TRP A 269 -20.11 10.19 7.88
N ILE A 270 -19.88 9.07 7.19
CA ILE A 270 -19.09 9.03 5.94
C ILE A 270 -19.77 9.85 4.83
N ARG A 271 -21.11 9.78 4.74
CA ARG A 271 -21.90 10.59 3.79
C ARG A 271 -21.82 12.10 4.09
N TRP A 272 -21.79 12.50 5.36
CA TRP A 272 -21.77 13.92 5.74
C TRP A 272 -20.37 14.54 5.66
N PHE A 273 -19.32 13.81 6.04
CA PHE A 273 -17.97 14.39 6.12
C PHE A 273 -17.29 14.50 4.75
N CYS A 274 -17.41 13.50 3.88
CA CYS A 274 -16.82 13.53 2.54
C CYS A 274 -17.55 14.52 1.60
N VAL A 275 -18.89 14.62 1.69
CA VAL A 275 -19.68 15.49 0.81
C VAL A 275 -19.65 16.94 1.28
N ARG A 276 -19.75 17.21 2.59
CA ARG A 276 -19.85 18.59 3.09
C ARG A 276 -18.51 19.33 3.06
N ARG A 277 -17.37 18.64 3.19
CA ARG A 277 -16.03 19.26 3.17
C ARG A 277 -15.48 19.45 1.75
N ALA A 278 -15.79 18.54 0.82
CA ALA A 278 -15.51 18.73 -0.60
C ALA A 278 -16.39 19.86 -1.19
N LEU A 279 -17.68 19.92 -0.83
CA LEU A 279 -18.55 21.00 -1.31
C LEU A 279 -18.24 22.34 -0.63
N SER A 280 -17.91 22.39 0.66
CA SER A 280 -17.60 23.66 1.33
C SER A 280 -16.29 24.28 0.83
N SER A 281 -15.29 23.48 0.46
CA SER A 281 -14.05 23.98 -0.16
C SER A 281 -14.25 24.43 -1.61
N ILE A 282 -15.09 23.74 -2.38
CA ILE A 282 -15.50 24.16 -3.73
C ILE A 282 -16.33 25.46 -3.68
N PHE A 283 -17.30 25.58 -2.76
CA PHE A 283 -18.10 26.79 -2.59
C PHE A 283 -17.29 27.97 -2.04
N ALA A 284 -16.35 27.74 -1.12
CA ALA A 284 -15.44 28.79 -0.63
C ALA A 284 -14.47 29.28 -1.73
N TRP A 285 -13.99 28.37 -2.58
CA TRP A 285 -13.15 28.72 -3.73
C TRP A 285 -13.93 29.48 -4.82
N MET A 286 -15.17 29.06 -5.13
CA MET A 286 -16.02 29.78 -6.08
C MET A 286 -16.46 31.15 -5.56
N SER A 287 -16.74 31.28 -4.26
CA SER A 287 -17.15 32.56 -3.65
C SER A 287 -16.02 33.60 -3.65
N ASN A 288 -14.77 33.18 -3.49
CA ASN A 288 -13.59 34.08 -3.57
C ASN A 288 -13.21 34.49 -5.00
N LYS A 289 -13.57 33.70 -6.03
CA LYS A 289 -13.37 34.09 -7.44
C LYS A 289 -14.46 35.02 -7.96
N ILE A 290 -15.69 34.94 -7.44
CA ILE A 290 -16.77 35.84 -7.85
C ILE A 290 -16.57 37.23 -7.23
N SER A 291 -16.02 37.33 -6.02
CA SER A 291 -15.75 38.63 -5.36
C SER A 291 -14.55 39.42 -5.90
N SER A 292 -13.66 38.80 -6.67
CA SER A 292 -12.42 39.44 -7.18
C SER A 292 -12.48 39.92 -8.63
N SER A 293 -13.65 39.85 -9.29
CA SER A 293 -13.81 40.29 -10.69
C SER A 293 -14.51 41.66 -10.87
N GLY A 294 -14.79 42.39 -9.79
CA GLY A 294 -15.48 43.69 -9.84
C GLY A 294 -14.58 44.89 -9.55
N SER A 295 -13.84 45.39 -10.55
CA SER A 295 -13.56 46.83 -10.75
C SER A 295 -12.55 47.08 -11.89
N ARG A 296 -13.06 47.28 -13.10
CA ARG A 296 -12.39 48.14 -14.09
C ARG A 296 -13.20 49.42 -14.22
N HIS A 297 -12.63 50.53 -13.77
CA HIS A 297 -13.10 51.86 -14.16
C HIS A 297 -12.38 52.30 -15.45
N PRO A 298 -13.05 53.07 -16.33
CA PRO A 298 -12.47 53.57 -17.57
C PRO A 298 -11.77 54.91 -17.33
N THR A 299 -10.55 55.08 -17.86
CA THR A 299 -9.95 56.39 -18.06
C THR A 299 -10.44 56.97 -19.38
N ARG A 300 -11.05 58.15 -19.29
CA ARG A 300 -11.48 59.00 -20.40
C ARG A 300 -10.27 59.53 -21.18
N PHE A 301 -10.39 59.51 -22.50
CA PHE A 301 -9.67 60.42 -23.38
C PHE A 301 -10.38 61.79 -23.37
N SER A 302 -9.59 62.83 -23.14
CA SER A 302 -9.78 64.21 -23.58
C SER A 302 -8.40 64.84 -23.67
#